data_AF-A0A8B3D7V9-F1
#
_entry.id   AF-A0A8B3D7V9-F1
#
_cell.length_a   1.000
_cell.length_b   1.000
_cell.length_c   1.000
_cell.angle_alpha   90.00
_cell.angle_beta   90.00
_cell.angle_gamma   90.00
#
_symmetry.space_group_name_H-M   'P 1'
#
loop_
_entity.id
_entity.type
_entity.pdbx_description
1 polymer ?
#
loop_
_entity_poly.entity_id
_entity_poly.type
_entity_poly.pdbx_seq_one_letter_code
_entity_poly.pdbx_strand_id
1 'polypeptide(L)'
;HIPNLTIHHGSKYIISKATFPTYFIKEKRLIDYCHTAIDLNLYRQHIAPALGITHRFVGTEPDCVVTHYYNQQMKHRLTTKDLHGTPISVIEIERKCASGTTISASTVRKLLQKGQLDQLVHFLPSTSIDYLQRHTDALPCLTQETVAA
;
A
#
# COMPACT_ATOMS: atom_id res chain seq x y z
N HIS A 1 14.92 -17.77 5.05
CA HIS A 1 14.62 -17.93 3.61
C HIS A 1 13.13 -18.22 3.50
N ILE A 2 12.35 -17.36 2.83
CA ILE A 2 10.91 -17.58 2.62
C ILE A 2 10.77 -18.34 1.29
N PRO A 3 10.21 -19.56 1.27
CA PRO A 3 10.04 -20.31 0.02
C PRO A 3 9.10 -19.55 -0.92
N ASN A 4 9.35 -19.65 -2.24
CA ASN A 4 8.56 -19.00 -3.30
C ASN A 4 8.51 -17.46 -3.22
N LEU A 5 9.58 -16.83 -2.73
CA LEU A 5 9.72 -15.38 -2.70
C LEU A 5 10.83 -14.92 -3.65
N THR A 6 10.48 -14.11 -4.64
CA THR A 6 11.44 -13.38 -5.48
C THR A 6 11.38 -11.90 -5.13
N ILE A 7 12.52 -11.32 -4.76
CA ILE A 7 12.64 -9.90 -4.45
C ILE A 7 13.17 -9.18 -5.68
N HIS A 8 12.37 -8.26 -6.24
CA HIS A 8 12.80 -7.36 -7.31
C HIS A 8 13.18 -6.00 -6.73
N HIS A 9 14.43 -5.60 -6.90
CA HIS A 9 14.87 -4.29 -6.45
C HIS A 9 14.22 -3.19 -7.28
N GLY A 10 13.68 -2.19 -6.59
CA GLY A 10 13.21 -0.98 -7.22
C GLY A 10 14.33 -0.12 -7.79
N SER A 11 13.95 0.81 -8.66
CA SER A 11 14.84 1.88 -9.12
C SER A 11 14.36 3.24 -8.62
N LYS A 12 15.12 4.29 -8.91
CA LYS A 12 14.74 5.71 -8.67
C LYS A 12 13.44 6.14 -9.37
N TYR A 13 12.83 5.27 -10.16
CA TYR A 13 11.59 5.50 -10.89
C TYR A 13 10.36 4.85 -10.22
N ILE A 14 10.52 4.06 -9.16
CA ILE A 14 9.39 3.54 -8.38
C ILE A 14 8.82 4.67 -7.51
N ILE A 15 7.58 5.08 -7.82
CA ILE A 15 6.81 6.10 -7.07
C ILE A 15 7.66 7.35 -6.77
N SER A 16 8.30 7.90 -7.80
CA SER A 16 9.14 9.10 -7.67
C SER A 16 8.50 10.31 -8.32
N LYS A 17 8.96 11.51 -7.99
CA LYS A 17 8.49 12.75 -8.65
C LYS A 17 8.69 12.73 -10.16
N ALA A 18 9.63 11.94 -10.67
CA ALA A 18 9.92 11.86 -12.10
C ALA A 18 8.88 11.03 -12.88
N THR A 19 8.21 10.07 -12.24
CA THR A 19 7.23 9.16 -12.87
C THR A 19 5.81 9.34 -12.33
N PHE A 20 5.69 9.86 -11.11
CA PHE A 20 4.45 10.15 -10.40
C PHE A 20 4.50 11.54 -9.72
N PRO A 21 4.75 12.64 -10.46
CA PRO A 21 4.87 13.99 -9.90
C PRO A 21 3.63 14.42 -9.11
N THR A 22 2.46 14.00 -9.57
CA THR A 22 1.15 14.36 -9.03
C THR A 22 0.75 13.61 -7.77
N TYR A 23 1.39 12.46 -7.48
CA TYR A 23 1.26 11.80 -6.17
C TYR A 23 1.62 12.76 -5.02
N PHE A 24 2.43 13.79 -5.31
CA PHE A 24 2.86 14.81 -4.36
C PHE A 24 2.05 16.13 -4.44
N ILE A 25 1.07 16.25 -5.35
CA ILE A 25 0.28 17.47 -5.58
C ILE A 25 -1.11 17.31 -4.95
N LYS A 26 -1.61 18.35 -4.26
CA LYS A 26 -2.79 18.26 -3.38
C LYS A 26 -4.13 18.62 -4.05
N GLU A 27 -4.17 18.97 -5.33
CA GLU A 27 -5.40 19.35 -6.06
C GLU A 27 -5.90 18.19 -6.95
N LYS A 28 -7.07 17.65 -6.62
CA LYS A 28 -7.18 16.20 -6.33
C LYS A 28 -8.41 15.48 -6.89
N ARG A 29 -8.84 15.78 -8.12
CA ARG A 29 -9.84 14.92 -8.77
C ARG A 29 -9.42 14.52 -10.15
N LEU A 30 -9.52 15.41 -11.15
CA LEU A 30 -9.26 15.04 -12.56
C LEU A 30 -7.88 14.40 -12.79
N ILE A 31 -6.86 14.89 -12.07
CA ILE A 31 -5.50 14.37 -12.09
C ILE A 31 -5.47 12.90 -11.62
N ASP A 32 -6.15 12.56 -10.53
CA ASP A 32 -6.15 11.21 -9.96
C ASP A 32 -6.75 10.17 -10.92
N TYR A 33 -7.74 10.54 -11.74
CA TYR A 33 -8.33 9.67 -12.79
C TYR A 33 -7.30 9.30 -13.85
N CYS A 34 -6.61 10.30 -14.42
CA CYS A 34 -5.62 10.09 -15.47
C CYS A 34 -4.43 9.25 -14.96
N HIS A 35 -3.97 9.50 -13.74
CA HIS A 35 -2.86 8.73 -13.17
C HIS A 35 -3.24 7.28 -12.87
N THR A 36 -4.45 7.05 -12.36
CA THR A 36 -4.96 5.69 -12.16
C THR A 36 -4.92 4.90 -13.47
N ALA A 37 -5.36 5.51 -14.58
CA ALA A 37 -5.33 4.88 -15.89
C ALA A 37 -3.89 4.59 -16.37
N ILE A 38 -2.99 5.58 -16.27
CA ILE A 38 -1.58 5.43 -16.68
C ILE A 38 -0.90 4.30 -15.90
N ASP A 39 -1.04 4.32 -14.58
CA ASP A 39 -0.43 3.34 -13.69
C ASP A 39 -0.92 1.92 -13.98
N LEU A 40 -2.23 1.72 -14.09
CA LEU A 40 -2.82 0.40 -14.38
C LEU A 40 -2.49 -0.09 -15.79
N ASN A 41 -2.39 0.81 -16.78
CA ASN A 41 -1.97 0.46 -18.13
C ASN A 41 -0.49 0.05 -18.17
N LEU A 42 0.39 0.83 -17.53
CA LEU A 42 1.82 0.50 -17.40
C LEU A 42 2.00 -0.87 -16.71
N TYR A 43 1.25 -1.09 -15.63
CA TYR A 43 1.26 -2.35 -14.91
C TYR A 43 0.82 -3.52 -15.81
N ARG A 44 -0.33 -3.39 -16.49
CA ARG A 44 -0.88 -4.45 -17.34
C ARG A 44 -0.01 -4.77 -18.55
N GLN A 45 0.55 -3.76 -19.20
CA GLN A 45 1.26 -3.92 -20.47
C GLN A 45 2.73 -4.28 -20.30
N HIS A 46 3.35 -3.84 -19.20
CA HIS A 46 4.81 -3.95 -19.04
C HIS A 46 5.22 -4.72 -17.78
N ILE A 47 4.67 -4.38 -16.61
CA ILE A 47 5.12 -4.97 -15.34
C ILE A 47 4.64 -6.41 -15.21
N ALA A 48 3.34 -6.65 -15.37
CA ALA A 48 2.75 -7.97 -15.16
C ALA A 48 3.27 -9.02 -16.16
N PRO A 49 3.40 -8.75 -17.47
CA PRO A 49 3.95 -9.72 -18.41
C PRO A 49 5.43 -10.03 -18.13
N ALA A 50 6.24 -9.00 -17.82
CA ALA A 50 7.65 -9.19 -17.53
C ALA A 50 7.90 -10.03 -16.27
N LEU A 51 6.95 -10.02 -15.32
CA LEU A 51 7.03 -10.76 -14.05
C LEU A 51 6.15 -12.02 -14.03
N GLY A 52 5.47 -12.35 -15.13
CA GLY A 52 4.52 -13.48 -15.19
C GLY A 52 3.34 -13.35 -14.22
N ILE A 53 2.95 -12.13 -13.85
CA ILE A 53 1.87 -11.90 -12.89
C ILE A 53 0.51 -12.08 -13.57
N THR A 54 -0.27 -13.02 -13.04
CA THR A 54 -1.62 -13.35 -13.52
C THR A 54 -2.72 -12.92 -12.56
N HIS A 55 -2.37 -12.67 -11.30
CA HIS A 55 -3.30 -12.34 -10.23
C HIS A 55 -2.77 -11.13 -9.44
N ARG A 56 -3.66 -10.20 -9.09
CA ARG A 56 -3.37 -9.07 -8.21
C ARG A 56 -4.36 -9.09 -7.05
N PHE A 57 -3.82 -9.17 -5.83
CA PHE A 57 -4.61 -9.15 -4.61
C PHE A 57 -4.63 -7.73 -4.03
N VAL A 58 -5.80 -7.25 -3.64
CA VAL A 58 -5.99 -5.96 -2.99
C VAL A 58 -6.92 -6.09 -1.80
N GLY A 59 -6.71 -5.27 -0.77
CA GLY A 59 -7.66 -5.17 0.34
C GLY A 59 -8.84 -4.25 -0.03
N THR A 60 -10.02 -4.50 0.53
CA THR A 60 -11.12 -3.54 0.50
C THR A 60 -10.69 -2.23 1.19
N GLU A 61 -11.17 -1.10 0.68
CA GLU A 61 -10.91 0.21 1.28
C GLU A 61 -12.14 1.11 1.11
N PRO A 62 -13.16 0.99 1.98
CA PRO A 62 -14.37 1.79 1.89
C PRO A 62 -14.17 3.24 2.38
N ASP A 63 -13.22 3.46 3.29
CA ASP A 63 -13.09 4.75 4.00
C ASP A 63 -12.24 5.77 3.24
N CYS A 64 -11.44 5.33 2.27
CA CYS A 64 -10.59 6.20 1.47
C CYS A 64 -11.12 6.32 0.04
N VAL A 65 -11.83 7.41 -0.27
CA VAL A 65 -12.43 7.66 -1.59
C VAL A 65 -11.46 7.46 -2.75
N VAL A 66 -10.21 7.93 -2.61
CA VAL A 66 -9.20 7.84 -3.67
C VAL A 66 -8.78 6.38 -3.89
N THR A 67 -8.49 5.64 -2.83
CA THR A 67 -8.11 4.23 -2.92
C THR A 67 -9.28 3.36 -3.38
N HIS A 68 -10.49 3.65 -2.91
CA HIS A 68 -11.71 2.99 -3.36
C HIS A 68 -11.90 3.12 -4.86
N TYR A 69 -11.80 4.36 -5.38
CA TYR A 69 -11.87 4.64 -6.80
C TYR A 69 -10.77 3.89 -7.57
N TYR A 70 -9.54 3.90 -7.07
CA TYR A 70 -8.42 3.18 -7.66
C TYR A 70 -8.66 1.66 -7.70
N ASN A 71 -9.21 1.04 -6.66
CA ASN A 71 -9.60 -0.38 -6.66
C ASN A 71 -10.66 -0.69 -7.72
N GLN A 72 -11.68 0.17 -7.86
CA GLN A 72 -12.69 -0.01 -8.91
C GLN A 72 -12.09 0.05 -10.32
N GLN A 73 -11.22 1.03 -10.56
CA GLN A 73 -10.51 1.16 -11.83
C GLN A 73 -9.56 -0.01 -12.07
N MET A 74 -8.87 -0.49 -11.04
CA MET A 74 -8.01 -1.66 -11.12
C MET A 74 -8.81 -2.88 -11.56
N LYS A 75 -9.94 -3.13 -10.91
CA LYS A 75 -10.83 -4.25 -11.26
C LYS A 75 -11.25 -4.15 -12.73
N HIS A 76 -11.76 -2.99 -13.17
CA HIS A 76 -12.18 -2.81 -14.55
C HIS A 76 -11.02 -2.94 -15.56
N ARG A 77 -9.96 -2.14 -15.40
CA ARG A 77 -8.87 -2.00 -16.39
C ARG A 77 -7.97 -3.22 -16.46
N LEU A 78 -7.79 -3.96 -15.36
CA LEU A 78 -6.96 -5.14 -15.38
C LEU A 78 -7.70 -6.38 -15.88
N THR A 79 -9.02 -6.47 -15.71
CA THR A 79 -9.80 -7.67 -16.08
C THR A 79 -10.44 -7.61 -17.46
N THR A 80 -10.73 -6.42 -18.00
CA THR A 80 -11.37 -6.27 -19.31
C THR A 80 -10.51 -6.87 -20.43
N LYS A 81 -11.12 -7.40 -21.49
CA LYS A 81 -10.41 -7.92 -22.67
C LYS A 81 -10.13 -6.84 -23.71
N ASP A 82 -10.77 -5.67 -23.58
CA ASP A 82 -10.76 -4.63 -24.62
C ASP A 82 -9.52 -3.72 -24.56
N LEU A 83 -8.65 -3.90 -23.57
CA LEU A 83 -7.41 -3.14 -23.41
C LEU A 83 -6.19 -3.99 -23.80
N HIS A 84 -5.15 -3.33 -24.30
CA HIS A 84 -3.89 -3.97 -24.63
C HIS A 84 -3.24 -4.67 -23.42
N GLY A 85 -2.60 -5.80 -23.69
CA GLY A 85 -1.98 -6.67 -22.69
C GLY A 85 -2.94 -7.73 -22.15
N THR A 86 -2.39 -8.80 -21.59
CA THR A 86 -3.16 -9.93 -21.06
C THR A 86 -4.01 -9.49 -19.85
N PRO A 87 -5.29 -9.89 -19.77
CA PRO A 87 -6.09 -9.67 -18.58
C PRO A 87 -5.46 -10.29 -17.32
N ILE A 88 -5.63 -9.61 -16.18
CA ILE A 88 -5.11 -10.00 -14.88
C ILE A 88 -6.30 -10.15 -13.93
N SER A 89 -6.37 -11.27 -13.23
CA SER A 89 -7.39 -11.51 -12.21
C SER A 89 -7.17 -10.58 -11.02
N VAL A 90 -8.17 -9.79 -10.67
CA VAL A 90 -8.13 -8.94 -9.47
C VAL A 90 -8.96 -9.58 -8.38
N ILE A 91 -8.33 -9.90 -7.26
CA ILE A 91 -8.95 -10.52 -6.09
C ILE A 91 -8.98 -9.48 -4.98
N GLU A 92 -10.17 -9.02 -4.64
CA GLU A 92 -10.38 -8.12 -3.52
C GLU A 92 -10.67 -8.94 -2.26
N ILE A 93 -9.84 -8.75 -1.23
CA ILE A 93 -9.91 -9.44 0.06
C ILE A 93 -10.46 -8.46 1.08
N GLU A 94 -11.41 -8.89 1.89
CA GLU A 94 -11.92 -8.07 2.98
C GLU A 94 -10.79 -7.61 3.90
N ARG A 95 -10.79 -6.32 4.19
CA ARG A 95 -9.80 -5.71 5.06
C ARG A 95 -9.87 -6.32 6.44
N LYS A 96 -8.72 -6.78 6.93
CA LYS A 96 -8.62 -7.36 8.27
C LYS A 96 -8.91 -6.29 9.33
N CYS A 97 -9.82 -6.64 10.24
CA CYS A 97 -10.11 -5.88 11.44
C CYS A 97 -9.52 -6.56 12.67
N ALA A 98 -9.14 -5.77 13.65
CA ALA A 98 -8.75 -6.21 14.98
C ALA A 98 -9.64 -5.52 16.00
N SER A 99 -10.34 -6.30 16.83
CA SER A 99 -11.22 -5.78 17.89
C SER A 99 -12.23 -4.74 17.38
N GLY A 100 -12.86 -5.01 16.22
CA GLY A 100 -13.82 -4.10 15.60
C GLY A 100 -13.22 -2.86 14.91
N THR A 101 -11.90 -2.70 14.94
CA THR A 101 -11.19 -1.59 14.30
C THR A 101 -10.42 -2.05 13.06
N THR A 102 -10.57 -1.33 11.96
CA THR A 102 -9.79 -1.54 10.75
C THR A 102 -8.28 -1.43 11.01
N ILE A 103 -7.52 -2.47 10.65
CA ILE A 103 -6.05 -2.39 10.71
C ILE A 103 -5.58 -1.39 9.65
N SER A 104 -4.80 -0.38 10.06
CA SER A 104 -4.22 0.60 9.15
C SER A 104 -2.83 1.04 9.59
N ALA A 105 -1.96 1.33 8.63
CA ALA A 105 -0.62 1.85 8.91
C ALA A 105 -0.65 3.21 9.63
N SER A 106 -1.69 4.02 9.38
CA SER A 106 -1.87 5.31 10.06
C SER A 106 -2.19 5.13 11.55
N THR A 107 -3.02 4.15 11.91
CA THR A 107 -3.31 3.81 13.31
C THR A 107 -2.05 3.33 14.02
N VAL A 108 -1.30 2.41 13.40
CA VAL A 108 -0.05 1.88 13.95
C VAL A 108 0.97 3.00 14.19
N ARG A 109 1.18 3.90 13.21
CA ARG A 109 2.09 5.05 13.38
C ARG A 109 1.66 5.98 14.50
N LYS A 110 0.37 6.26 14.66
CA LYS A 110 -0.14 7.09 15.77
C LYS A 110 0.10 6.45 17.14
N LEU A 111 -0.11 5.13 17.26
CA LEU A 111 0.15 4.40 18.50
C LEU A 111 1.64 4.39 18.84
N LEU A 112 2.50 4.17 17.82
CA LEU A 112 3.95 4.28 17.97
C LEU A 112 4.35 5.67 18.46
N GLN A 113 3.89 6.75 17.82
CA GLN A 113 4.20 8.13 18.24
C GLN A 113 3.76 8.46 19.68
N LYS A 114 2.73 7.77 20.20
CA LYS A 114 2.25 7.93 21.57
C LYS A 114 2.95 7.01 22.58
N GLY A 115 3.91 6.19 22.15
CA GLY A 115 4.56 5.18 23.00
C GLY A 115 3.62 4.06 23.45
N GLN A 116 2.44 3.90 22.83
CA GLN A 116 1.42 2.93 23.25
C GLN A 116 1.69 1.54 22.65
N LEU A 117 2.85 0.96 22.96
CA LEU A 117 3.31 -0.31 22.39
C LEU A 117 2.39 -1.49 22.76
N ASP A 118 1.83 -1.49 23.97
CA ASP A 118 0.90 -2.53 24.42
C ASP A 118 -0.34 -2.65 23.53
N GLN A 119 -0.75 -1.54 22.90
CA GLN A 119 -1.90 -1.53 21.99
C GLN A 119 -1.57 -2.12 20.61
N LEU A 120 -0.30 -2.13 20.21
CA LEU A 120 0.13 -2.60 18.89
C LEU A 120 -0.07 -4.11 18.70
N VAL A 121 -0.06 -4.89 19.79
CA VAL A 121 -0.24 -6.35 19.76
C VAL A 121 -1.60 -6.76 19.18
N HIS A 122 -2.58 -5.84 19.21
CA HIS A 122 -3.88 -6.06 18.58
C HIS A 122 -3.84 -5.87 17.07
N PHE A 123 -2.93 -5.03 16.54
CA PHE A 123 -2.89 -4.66 15.13
C PHE A 123 -1.80 -5.38 14.33
N LEU A 124 -0.77 -5.90 14.99
CA LEU A 124 0.43 -6.46 14.37
C LEU A 124 0.67 -7.91 14.83
N PRO A 125 1.26 -8.76 13.98
CA PRO A 125 1.70 -10.09 14.41
C PRO A 125 2.87 -9.98 15.40
N SER A 126 3.05 -11.00 16.24
CA SER A 126 4.12 -11.06 17.25
C SER A 126 5.50 -10.78 16.66
N THR A 127 5.80 -11.33 15.48
CA THR A 127 7.08 -11.12 14.79
C THR A 127 7.36 -9.65 14.50
N SER A 128 6.34 -8.83 14.21
CA SER A 128 6.48 -7.39 14.03
C SER A 128 6.66 -6.66 15.36
N ILE A 129 5.98 -7.10 16.42
CA ILE A 129 6.15 -6.56 17.77
C ILE A 129 7.58 -6.81 18.27
N ASP A 130 8.06 -8.05 18.14
CA ASP A 130 9.42 -8.44 18.53
C ASP A 130 10.48 -7.64 17.75
N TYR A 131 10.20 -7.35 16.48
CA TYR A 131 11.07 -6.51 15.67
C TYR A 131 11.10 -5.07 16.18
N LEU A 132 9.93 -4.48 16.44
CA LEU A 132 9.81 -3.11 16.94
C LEU A 132 10.50 -2.95 18.30
N GLN A 133 10.29 -3.88 19.22
CA GLN A 133 10.92 -3.86 20.55
C GLN A 133 12.46 -3.93 20.45
N ARG A 134 12.99 -4.81 19.59
CA ARG A 134 14.45 -4.94 19.36
C ARG A 134 15.09 -3.73 18.68
N HIS A 135 14.31 -2.88 18.02
CA HIS A 135 14.80 -1.75 17.24
C HIS A 135 14.15 -0.42 17.66
N THR A 136 13.76 -0.31 18.93
CA THR A 136 13.11 0.88 19.50
C THR A 136 13.93 2.15 19.23
N ASP A 137 15.25 2.07 19.38
CA ASP A 137 16.19 3.19 19.19
C ASP A 137 16.35 3.61 17.72
N ALA A 138 16.02 2.74 16.77
CA ALA A 138 16.16 2.99 15.34
C ALA A 138 14.87 3.56 14.71
N LEU A 139 13.81 3.77 15.50
CA LEU A 139 12.53 4.31 15.05
C LEU A 139 12.50 5.84 15.28
N PRO A 140 12.61 6.67 14.22
CA PRO A 140 12.67 8.12 14.36
C PRO A 140 11.43 8.73 15.02
N CYS A 141 10.30 7.99 14.99
CA CYS A 141 9.04 8.39 15.63
C CYS A 141 8.99 8.11 17.14
N LEU A 142 9.94 7.37 17.69
CA LEU A 142 10.08 7.08 19.13
C LEU A 142 11.24 7.84 19.78
N THR A 143 12.18 8.34 18.98
CA THR A 143 13.35 9.11 19.44
C THR A 143 13.11 10.61 19.54
N GLN A 144 11.92 11.11 19.22
CA GLN A 144 11.54 12.48 19.58
C GLN A 144 11.11 12.49 21.03
N GLU A 145 12.05 12.81 21.91
CA GLU A 145 11.78 13.27 23.26
C GLU A 145 10.61 14.25 23.24
N THR A 146 9.75 14.04 24.22
CA THR A 146 8.68 14.94 24.64
C THR A 146 9.26 16.32 24.92
N VAL A 147 9.35 17.18 23.90
CA VAL A 147 9.62 18.61 24.08
C VAL A 147 8.48 19.38 23.44
N ALA A 148 7.41 19.54 24.22
CA ALA A 148 6.56 20.72 24.22
C ALA A 148 5.77 20.71 25.52
N ALA A 149 6.31 21.45 26.50
CA ALA A 149 5.53 22.07 27.57
C ALA A 149 4.55 23.09 27.00
#